data_AF-A0A395IMR1-F1
#
_entry.id   AF-A0A395IMR1-F1
#
_cell.length_a   1.000
_cell.length_b   1.000
_cell.length_c   1.000
_cell.angle_alpha   90.00
_cell.angle_beta   90.00
_cell.angle_gamma   90.00
#
_symmetry.space_group_name_H-M   'P 1'
#
loop_
_entity.id
_entity.type
_entity.pdbx_description
1 polymer ?
#
loop_
_entity_poly.entity_id
_entity_poly.type
_entity_poly.pdbx_seq_one_letter_code
_entity_poly.pdbx_strand_id
1 'polypeptide(L)'
;MKFSFGGLVWGVVSYAAVARAACSSDLLIDNYATYASNTNSLGQWTSDDGTTTNIKTDAANKKIAFTSKANSYFYTTFNCEKATTDQYNAITFPVKGPAGASFTLELQTMSSCTATSFKSYYTTINGITGSTQVITVPLSAFSGANLNAISGLLWESFSLNGAWEIGQTNLVCANGAGAPSTTSNKGAIVTSSSATNLRTATPSITSKVLTSSVSASAPAGACTNLLVDDFASQSRLTFLFYNAMLQPSSDDGTMSPVAGRVDTATSVIVANNHVTLTSRADGSSYWFTMLGCLKATSVYGGIGMTIKAAKGTKLGIELQTSRTCDSNNPTLIDVSSADLEWTFDGTEKFYTIPFSKIPRS
;
A
#
# COMPACT_ATOMS: atom_id res chain seq x y z
N MET A 1 -33.13 59.24 46.13
CA MET A 1 -32.83 58.76 44.77
C MET A 1 -32.37 57.32 44.88
N LYS A 2 -33.09 56.41 44.23
CA LYS A 2 -32.80 54.96 44.18
C LYS A 2 -31.85 54.71 43.02
N PHE A 3 -30.79 53.93 43.20
CA PHE A 3 -30.24 53.11 42.11
C PHE A 3 -29.83 51.73 42.64
N SER A 4 -30.30 50.74 41.88
CA SER A 4 -30.42 49.33 42.19
C SER A 4 -29.11 48.58 41.94
N PHE A 5 -28.86 47.55 42.76
CA PHE A 5 -27.91 46.49 42.49
C PHE A 5 -28.31 45.73 41.21
N GLY A 6 -27.39 45.62 40.25
CA GLY A 6 -27.52 44.78 39.06
C GLY A 6 -26.56 43.61 39.16
N GLY A 7 -27.10 42.41 39.40
CA GLY A 7 -26.34 41.16 39.46
C GLY A 7 -25.79 40.76 38.10
N LEU A 8 -24.51 40.41 38.07
CA LEU A 8 -23.81 39.85 36.92
C LEU A 8 -24.08 38.34 36.90
N VAL A 9 -25.05 37.92 36.09
CA VAL A 9 -25.34 36.49 35.86
C VAL A 9 -24.27 35.95 34.90
N TRP A 10 -23.43 35.06 35.41
CA TRP A 10 -22.54 34.23 34.59
C TRP A 10 -23.38 33.27 33.75
N GLY A 11 -23.56 33.59 32.47
CA GLY A 11 -24.12 32.67 31.50
C GLY A 11 -23.12 31.54 31.23
N VAL A 12 -23.39 30.36 31.78
CA VAL A 12 -22.72 29.12 31.37
C VAL A 12 -23.24 28.81 29.97
N VAL A 13 -22.43 29.11 28.94
CA VAL A 13 -22.66 28.58 27.59
C VAL A 13 -22.32 27.09 27.66
N SER A 14 -23.34 26.28 27.91
CA SER A 14 -23.27 24.84 27.74
C SER A 14 -22.95 24.57 26.28
N TYR A 15 -21.69 24.20 26.00
CA TYR A 15 -21.33 23.57 24.73
C TYR A 15 -22.11 22.25 24.67
N ALA A 16 -23.28 22.28 24.03
CA ALA A 16 -23.90 21.08 23.53
C ALA A 16 -22.88 20.45 22.58
N ALA A 17 -22.21 19.38 23.02
CA ALA A 17 -21.49 18.50 22.14
C ALA A 17 -22.52 18.06 21.09
N VAL A 18 -22.44 18.63 19.90
CA VAL A 18 -23.26 18.20 18.78
C VAL A 18 -22.85 16.75 18.54
N ALA A 19 -23.68 15.83 19.01
CA ALA A 19 -23.55 14.42 18.67
C ALA A 19 -23.61 14.36 17.14
N ARG A 20 -22.45 14.19 16.51
CA ARG A 20 -22.36 14.04 15.06
C ARG A 20 -23.18 12.81 14.74
N ALA A 21 -24.05 12.91 13.73
CA ALA A 21 -24.87 11.79 13.30
C ALA A 21 -23.95 10.61 12.97
N ALA A 22 -24.00 9.57 13.80
CA ALA A 22 -23.34 8.31 13.50
C ALA A 22 -23.94 7.72 12.22
N CYS A 23 -23.17 6.92 11.48
CA CYS A 23 -23.70 6.09 10.42
C CYS A 23 -24.99 5.39 10.86
N SER A 24 -25.97 5.28 9.96
CA SER A 24 -27.22 4.53 10.17
C SER A 24 -27.18 3.14 9.55
N SER A 25 -26.20 2.88 8.67
CA SER A 25 -25.95 1.60 8.02
C SER A 25 -24.51 1.52 7.55
N ASP A 26 -24.07 0.30 7.23
CA ASP A 26 -22.79 0.07 6.55
C ASP A 26 -22.73 0.87 5.23
N LEU A 27 -21.54 1.38 4.90
CA LEU A 27 -21.28 2.01 3.60
C LEU A 27 -20.88 0.93 2.61
N LEU A 28 -21.68 0.77 1.56
CA LEU A 28 -21.35 -0.11 0.44
C LEU A 28 -20.21 0.51 -0.38
N ILE A 29 -19.02 -0.10 -0.32
CA ILE A 29 -17.87 0.28 -1.14
C ILE A 29 -18.02 -0.31 -2.53
N ASP A 30 -18.24 -1.62 -2.60
CA ASP A 30 -18.29 -2.34 -3.86
C ASP A 30 -19.18 -3.58 -3.77
N ASN A 31 -19.94 -3.82 -4.83
CA ASN A 31 -20.70 -5.05 -5.06
C ASN A 31 -20.39 -5.64 -6.45
N TYR A 32 -19.45 -5.04 -7.18
CA TYR A 32 -18.97 -5.40 -8.51
C TYR A 32 -20.02 -5.39 -9.62
N ALA A 33 -21.20 -4.82 -9.38
CA ALA A 33 -22.25 -4.70 -10.39
C ALA A 33 -21.83 -3.80 -11.57
N THR A 34 -20.94 -2.85 -11.32
CA THR A 34 -20.47 -1.84 -12.27
C THR A 34 -19.03 -2.07 -12.75
N TYR A 35 -18.44 -3.23 -12.44
CA TYR A 35 -17.05 -3.55 -12.80
C TYR A 35 -16.78 -3.50 -14.31
N ALA A 36 -17.78 -3.73 -15.16
CA ALA A 36 -17.64 -3.59 -16.62
C ALA A 36 -17.19 -2.19 -17.06
N SER A 37 -17.41 -1.17 -16.23
CA SER A 37 -16.92 0.20 -16.43
C SER A 37 -15.77 0.55 -15.49
N ASN A 38 -15.16 -0.43 -14.83
CA ASN A 38 -14.14 -0.30 -13.78
C ASN A 38 -14.55 0.62 -12.62
N THR A 39 -15.84 0.71 -12.31
CA THR A 39 -16.33 1.51 -11.18
C THR A 39 -16.89 0.64 -10.06
N ASN A 40 -16.67 1.08 -8.83
CA ASN A 40 -17.29 0.55 -7.63
C ASN A 40 -18.65 1.21 -7.34
N SER A 41 -19.29 0.85 -6.23
CA SER A 41 -20.63 1.36 -5.88
C SER A 41 -20.65 2.85 -5.52
N LEU A 42 -19.49 3.47 -5.32
CA LEU A 42 -19.29 4.90 -5.06
C LEU A 42 -18.90 5.67 -6.33
N GLY A 43 -18.89 5.01 -7.50
CA GLY A 43 -18.48 5.59 -8.78
C GLY A 43 -16.97 5.82 -8.90
N GLN A 44 -16.17 5.22 -8.01
CA GLN A 44 -14.71 5.31 -7.99
C GLN A 44 -14.07 4.08 -8.64
N TRP A 45 -12.77 4.14 -8.91
CA TRP A 45 -12.10 3.12 -9.70
C TRP A 45 -11.97 1.80 -8.93
N THR A 46 -12.23 0.69 -9.62
CA THR A 46 -11.94 -0.65 -9.15
C THR A 46 -11.40 -1.47 -10.32
N SER A 47 -10.28 -2.14 -10.10
CA SER A 47 -9.64 -2.94 -11.14
C SER A 47 -8.61 -3.88 -10.54
N ASP A 48 -7.95 -4.64 -11.39
CA ASP A 48 -6.78 -5.46 -11.10
C ASP A 48 -5.54 -5.02 -11.89
N ASP A 49 -5.68 -3.97 -12.70
CA ASP A 49 -4.70 -3.48 -13.68
C ASP A 49 -4.08 -4.60 -14.55
N GLY A 50 -4.86 -5.65 -14.83
CA GLY A 50 -4.40 -6.81 -15.60
C GLY A 50 -3.41 -7.72 -14.86
N THR A 51 -3.18 -7.49 -13.56
CA THR A 51 -2.28 -8.34 -12.77
C THR A 51 -2.89 -9.70 -12.45
N THR A 52 -4.20 -9.88 -12.56
CA THR A 52 -4.88 -11.18 -12.43
C THR A 52 -5.17 -11.80 -13.80
N THR A 53 -5.76 -12.99 -13.84
CA THR A 53 -6.33 -13.59 -15.07
C THR A 53 -7.72 -14.16 -14.79
N ASN A 54 -8.46 -14.51 -15.85
CA ASN A 54 -9.80 -15.11 -15.74
C ASN A 54 -10.79 -14.29 -14.90
N ILE A 55 -10.67 -12.96 -14.94
CA ILE A 55 -11.54 -12.08 -14.17
C ILE A 55 -12.98 -12.21 -14.64
N LYS A 56 -13.89 -12.41 -13.70
CA LYS A 56 -15.31 -12.60 -13.96
C LYS A 56 -16.13 -12.03 -12.82
N THR A 57 -17.06 -11.15 -13.16
CA THR A 57 -18.04 -10.64 -12.20
C THR A 57 -19.26 -11.54 -12.14
N ASP A 58 -19.81 -11.68 -10.94
CA ASP A 58 -21.08 -12.32 -10.66
C ASP A 58 -21.91 -11.31 -9.86
N ALA A 59 -22.53 -10.38 -10.60
CA ALA A 59 -23.30 -9.27 -10.03
C ALA A 59 -24.49 -9.74 -9.20
N ALA A 60 -25.10 -10.89 -9.56
CA ALA A 60 -26.21 -11.47 -8.81
C ALA A 60 -25.79 -11.87 -7.40
N ASN A 61 -24.60 -12.45 -7.27
CA ASN A 61 -24.01 -12.82 -5.98
C ASN A 61 -23.05 -11.78 -5.40
N LYS A 62 -22.98 -10.59 -6.04
CA LYS A 62 -22.19 -9.43 -5.61
C LYS A 62 -20.72 -9.76 -5.35
N LYS A 63 -20.08 -10.44 -6.30
CA LYS A 63 -18.70 -10.89 -6.18
C LYS A 63 -17.93 -10.78 -7.49
N ILE A 64 -16.62 -10.74 -7.36
CA ILE A 64 -15.68 -10.86 -8.46
C ILE A 64 -14.77 -12.07 -8.22
N ALA A 65 -14.60 -12.89 -9.25
CA ALA A 65 -13.71 -14.03 -9.26
C ALA A 65 -12.55 -13.75 -10.20
N PHE A 66 -11.36 -14.20 -9.84
CA PHE A 66 -10.16 -14.08 -10.66
C PHE A 66 -9.17 -15.19 -10.30
N THR A 67 -8.13 -15.33 -11.12
CA THR A 67 -6.97 -16.18 -10.86
C THR A 67 -5.78 -15.29 -10.54
N SER A 68 -5.31 -15.39 -9.29
CA SER A 68 -4.07 -14.74 -8.87
C SER A 68 -2.84 -15.42 -9.47
N LYS A 69 -1.85 -14.61 -9.76
CA LYS A 69 -0.47 -14.93 -10.12
C LYS A 69 0.45 -14.30 -9.07
N ALA A 70 1.76 -14.51 -9.22
CA ALA A 70 2.75 -13.76 -8.45
C ALA A 70 2.51 -12.25 -8.65
N ASN A 71 2.52 -11.50 -7.55
CA ASN A 71 2.32 -10.05 -7.51
C ASN A 71 0.95 -9.57 -8.05
N SER A 72 -0.06 -10.44 -8.14
CA SER A 72 -1.43 -10.00 -8.42
C SER A 72 -1.97 -9.13 -7.30
N TYR A 73 -2.75 -8.13 -7.67
CA TYR A 73 -3.58 -7.35 -6.77
C TYR A 73 -4.94 -7.09 -7.39
N PHE A 74 -5.90 -6.80 -6.52
CA PHE A 74 -7.20 -6.24 -6.87
C PHE A 74 -7.42 -5.02 -5.99
N TYR A 75 -8.02 -3.95 -6.51
CA TYR A 75 -8.20 -2.72 -5.75
C TYR A 75 -9.55 -2.06 -5.98
N THR A 76 -9.89 -1.20 -5.03
CA THR A 76 -11.02 -0.28 -5.12
C THR A 76 -10.62 1.04 -4.45
N THR A 77 -10.88 2.16 -5.10
CA THR A 77 -10.47 3.50 -4.64
C THR A 77 -11.65 4.31 -4.10
N PHE A 78 -11.33 5.41 -3.45
CA PHE A 78 -12.27 6.39 -2.90
C PHE A 78 -11.85 7.79 -3.29
N ASN A 79 -12.81 8.70 -3.40
CA ASN A 79 -12.47 10.13 -3.41
C ASN A 79 -11.88 10.55 -2.06
N CYS A 80 -12.59 10.22 -0.97
CA CYS A 80 -12.11 10.33 0.41
C CYS A 80 -13.17 9.79 1.38
N GLU A 81 -12.92 8.67 2.05
CA GLU A 81 -13.81 8.19 3.10
C GLU A 81 -13.37 8.66 4.49
N LYS A 82 -14.33 9.21 5.27
CA LYS A 82 -14.08 9.76 6.60
C LYS A 82 -14.54 8.81 7.70
N ALA A 83 -14.06 7.57 7.67
CA ALA A 83 -14.54 6.48 8.53
C ALA A 83 -14.72 6.84 10.01
N THR A 84 -13.76 7.51 10.64
CA THR A 84 -13.91 7.91 12.06
C THR A 84 -14.97 8.99 12.29
N THR A 85 -15.03 9.98 11.41
CA THR A 85 -16.05 11.04 11.44
C THR A 85 -17.45 10.46 11.27
N ASP A 86 -17.58 9.50 10.36
CA ASP A 86 -18.85 8.87 10.00
C ASP A 86 -19.18 7.64 10.87
N GLN A 87 -18.33 7.33 11.85
CA GLN A 87 -18.50 6.25 12.85
C GLN A 87 -18.46 4.82 12.28
N TYR A 88 -17.69 4.61 11.22
CA TYR A 88 -17.31 3.28 10.75
C TYR A 88 -16.10 2.73 11.52
N ASN A 89 -16.10 1.44 11.86
CA ASN A 89 -15.04 0.84 12.70
C ASN A 89 -14.35 -0.40 12.10
N ALA A 90 -14.86 -0.95 11.00
CA ALA A 90 -14.26 -2.10 10.33
C ALA A 90 -14.50 -2.07 8.83
N ILE A 91 -13.75 -2.89 8.10
CA ILE A 91 -14.00 -3.24 6.71
C ILE A 91 -14.49 -4.69 6.70
N THR A 92 -15.54 -4.99 5.93
CA THR A 92 -16.03 -6.37 5.76
C THR A 92 -16.12 -6.75 4.30
N PHE A 93 -15.73 -7.98 3.97
CA PHE A 93 -15.88 -8.55 2.64
C PHE A 93 -15.88 -10.09 2.71
N PRO A 94 -16.76 -10.78 1.95
CA PRO A 94 -16.60 -12.20 1.68
C PRO A 94 -15.33 -12.46 0.88
N VAL A 95 -14.62 -13.54 1.18
CA VAL A 95 -13.48 -14.03 0.39
C VAL A 95 -13.56 -15.54 0.23
N LYS A 96 -13.09 -16.05 -0.90
CA LYS A 96 -12.79 -17.47 -1.11
C LYS A 96 -11.45 -17.57 -1.82
N GLY A 97 -10.61 -18.48 -1.40
CA GLY A 97 -9.30 -18.74 -2.00
C GLY A 97 -8.79 -20.12 -1.56
N PRO A 98 -7.58 -20.53 -1.95
CA PRO A 98 -7.03 -21.83 -1.57
C PRO A 98 -6.99 -22.04 -0.05
N ALA A 99 -7.28 -23.25 0.42
CA ALA A 99 -7.24 -23.56 1.84
C ALA A 99 -5.80 -23.42 2.39
N GLY A 100 -5.66 -22.79 3.56
CA GLY A 100 -4.37 -22.47 4.18
C GLY A 100 -3.66 -21.25 3.59
N ALA A 101 -4.22 -20.59 2.56
CA ALA A 101 -3.62 -19.40 1.97
C ALA A 101 -3.71 -18.17 2.90
N SER A 102 -3.00 -17.13 2.51
CA SER A 102 -3.08 -15.77 3.06
C SER A 102 -3.02 -14.72 1.95
N PHE A 103 -3.39 -13.48 2.28
CA PHE A 103 -3.18 -12.31 1.44
C PHE A 103 -2.99 -11.07 2.34
N THR A 104 -2.48 -9.98 1.78
CA THR A 104 -2.36 -8.69 2.47
C THR A 104 -3.49 -7.78 2.03
N LEU A 105 -4.15 -7.16 3.01
CA LEU A 105 -5.05 -6.04 2.79
C LEU A 105 -4.28 -4.74 3.05
N GLU A 106 -4.15 -3.92 2.01
CA GLU A 106 -3.63 -2.56 2.08
C GLU A 106 -4.78 -1.57 2.28
N LEU A 107 -4.59 -0.62 3.19
CA LEU A 107 -5.41 0.58 3.37
C LEU A 107 -4.57 1.80 2.98
N GLN A 108 -5.02 2.53 1.97
CA GLN A 108 -4.41 3.78 1.56
C GLN A 108 -5.13 4.95 2.24
N THR A 109 -4.37 5.82 2.92
CA THR A 109 -4.91 7.03 3.55
C THR A 109 -4.08 8.27 3.23
N MET A 110 -4.75 9.40 3.06
CA MET A 110 -4.14 10.69 2.77
C MET A 110 -3.98 11.52 4.05
N SER A 111 -3.21 12.61 4.00
CA SER A 111 -3.13 13.55 5.13
C SER A 111 -4.44 14.32 5.36
N SER A 112 -5.23 14.51 4.29
CA SER A 112 -6.56 15.10 4.30
C SER A 112 -7.30 14.73 3.01
N CYS A 113 -8.62 14.93 2.94
CA CYS A 113 -9.42 14.67 1.73
C CYS A 113 -9.08 15.54 0.52
N THR A 114 -8.25 16.57 0.69
CA THR A 114 -7.80 17.45 -0.39
C THR A 114 -6.36 17.16 -0.81
N ALA A 115 -5.68 16.27 -0.11
CA ALA A 115 -4.35 15.83 -0.51
C ALA A 115 -4.45 14.90 -1.72
N THR A 116 -3.41 14.87 -2.53
CA THR A 116 -3.32 14.04 -3.73
C THR A 116 -2.40 12.83 -3.55
N SER A 117 -1.67 12.78 -2.42
CA SER A 117 -0.77 11.70 -2.07
C SER A 117 -1.31 10.91 -0.88
N PHE A 118 -1.21 9.59 -0.96
CA PHE A 118 -1.59 8.68 0.12
C PHE A 118 -0.35 8.01 0.75
N LYS A 119 -0.57 7.38 1.90
CA LYS A 119 0.31 6.43 2.58
C LYS A 119 -0.42 5.12 2.76
N SER A 120 0.31 4.03 2.63
CA SER A 120 -0.22 2.67 2.72
C SER A 120 0.02 2.06 4.10
N TYR A 121 -0.99 1.31 4.56
CA TYR A 121 -0.98 0.60 5.84
C TYR A 121 -1.47 -0.81 5.58
N TYR A 122 -0.85 -1.81 6.21
CA TYR A 122 -1.02 -3.20 5.79
C TYR A 122 -1.48 -4.08 6.94
N THR A 123 -2.30 -5.07 6.63
CA THR A 123 -2.61 -6.18 7.54
C THR A 123 -2.72 -7.49 6.77
N THR A 124 -2.16 -8.57 7.31
CA THR A 124 -2.19 -9.88 6.66
C THR A 124 -3.38 -10.70 7.17
N ILE A 125 -4.17 -11.20 6.23
CA ILE A 125 -5.27 -12.13 6.48
C ILE A 125 -4.76 -13.54 6.21
N ASN A 126 -4.78 -14.38 7.24
CA ASN A 126 -4.31 -15.76 7.19
C ASN A 126 -5.48 -16.74 7.36
N GLY A 127 -5.23 -18.01 7.05
CA GLY A 127 -6.17 -19.09 7.36
C GLY A 127 -7.40 -19.09 6.46
N ILE A 128 -7.21 -18.80 5.17
CA ILE A 128 -8.28 -18.96 4.17
C ILE A 128 -8.73 -20.42 4.18
N THR A 129 -10.03 -20.67 4.24
CA THR A 129 -10.55 -22.02 4.53
C THR A 129 -10.77 -22.90 3.29
N GLY A 130 -10.61 -22.36 2.08
CA GLY A 130 -11.04 -23.05 0.85
C GLY A 130 -12.51 -22.80 0.50
N SER A 131 -13.30 -22.27 1.44
CA SER A 131 -14.72 -21.94 1.27
C SER A 131 -14.94 -20.43 1.38
N THR A 132 -16.10 -19.96 0.91
CA THR A 132 -16.49 -18.55 1.10
C THR A 132 -16.66 -18.25 2.58
N GLN A 133 -15.94 -17.23 3.07
CA GLN A 133 -16.01 -16.76 4.45
C GLN A 133 -16.01 -15.23 4.47
N VAL A 134 -16.72 -14.63 5.43
CA VAL A 134 -16.69 -13.18 5.62
C VAL A 134 -15.51 -12.81 6.49
N ILE A 135 -14.64 -11.95 5.98
CA ILE A 135 -13.54 -11.35 6.73
C ILE A 135 -14.01 -9.99 7.25
N THR A 136 -13.82 -9.76 8.55
CA THR A 136 -14.02 -8.44 9.17
C THR A 136 -12.68 -7.95 9.70
N VAL A 137 -12.18 -6.86 9.15
CA VAL A 137 -10.92 -6.23 9.52
C VAL A 137 -11.22 -4.96 10.31
N PRO A 138 -10.97 -4.92 11.63
CA PRO A 138 -11.15 -3.69 12.39
C PRO A 138 -10.18 -2.62 11.87
N LEU A 139 -10.64 -1.37 11.73
CA LEU A 139 -9.80 -0.29 11.22
C LEU A 139 -8.58 -0.02 12.13
N SER A 140 -8.66 -0.40 13.41
CA SER A 140 -7.54 -0.36 14.34
C SER A 140 -6.38 -1.29 13.96
N ALA A 141 -6.56 -2.22 13.02
CA ALA A 141 -5.47 -3.03 12.47
C ALA A 141 -4.46 -2.19 11.67
N PHE A 142 -4.83 -0.99 11.22
CA PHE A 142 -4.01 -0.09 10.43
C PHE A 142 -3.42 1.03 11.31
N SER A 143 -2.51 0.67 12.21
CA SER A 143 -1.91 1.61 13.16
C SER A 143 -1.25 2.81 12.46
N GLY A 144 -1.60 4.02 12.87
CA GLY A 144 -1.09 5.28 12.31
C GLY A 144 -1.83 5.79 11.07
N ALA A 145 -2.78 5.03 10.53
CA ALA A 145 -3.57 5.45 9.37
C ALA A 145 -4.49 6.63 9.70
N ASN A 146 -4.64 7.56 8.75
CA ASN A 146 -5.62 8.62 8.88
C ASN A 146 -6.99 8.11 8.43
N LEU A 147 -7.74 7.54 9.37
CA LEU A 147 -9.08 6.99 9.13
C LEU A 147 -10.16 8.06 8.84
N ASN A 148 -9.79 9.34 8.73
CA ASN A 148 -10.64 10.41 8.23
C ASN A 148 -10.28 10.85 6.80
N ALA A 149 -9.37 10.14 6.13
CA ALA A 149 -9.01 10.41 4.74
C ALA A 149 -8.57 9.15 4.00
N ILE A 150 -9.42 8.12 3.97
CA ILE A 150 -9.13 6.86 3.28
C ILE A 150 -9.32 7.05 1.76
N SER A 151 -8.38 6.58 0.95
CA SER A 151 -8.36 6.74 -0.52
C SER A 151 -8.38 5.42 -1.30
N GLY A 152 -8.10 4.28 -0.66
CA GLY A 152 -8.21 2.99 -1.35
C GLY A 152 -8.03 1.77 -0.46
N LEU A 153 -8.43 0.62 -1.01
CA LEU A 153 -8.19 -0.72 -0.50
C LEU A 153 -7.58 -1.59 -1.59
N LEU A 154 -6.57 -2.38 -1.23
CA LEU A 154 -5.98 -3.38 -2.13
C LEU A 154 -5.90 -4.75 -1.46
N TRP A 155 -6.31 -5.77 -2.19
CA TRP A 155 -6.06 -7.17 -1.87
C TRP A 155 -4.89 -7.63 -2.71
N GLU A 156 -3.75 -7.87 -2.07
CA GLU A 156 -2.49 -8.14 -2.75
C GLU A 156 -1.69 -9.22 -2.02
N SER A 157 -0.49 -9.53 -2.54
CA SER A 157 0.45 -10.46 -1.90
C SER A 157 -0.20 -11.81 -1.56
N PHE A 158 -1.03 -12.32 -2.47
CA PHE A 158 -1.66 -13.64 -2.33
C PHE A 158 -0.57 -14.70 -2.19
N SER A 159 -0.61 -15.48 -1.10
CA SER A 159 0.45 -16.45 -0.79
C SER A 159 0.49 -17.65 -1.73
N LEU A 160 -0.60 -17.86 -2.48
CA LEU A 160 -0.76 -18.95 -3.44
C LEU A 160 -1.42 -18.42 -4.70
N ASN A 161 -0.82 -18.76 -5.84
CA ASN A 161 -1.42 -18.58 -7.15
C ASN A 161 -2.66 -19.49 -7.27
N GLY A 162 -3.68 -19.04 -7.98
CA GLY A 162 -4.91 -19.80 -8.17
C GLY A 162 -6.17 -18.98 -8.04
N ALA A 163 -7.30 -19.65 -7.98
CA ALA A 163 -8.62 -19.01 -7.98
C ALA A 163 -8.91 -18.31 -6.64
N TRP A 164 -9.34 -17.05 -6.74
CA TRP A 164 -9.83 -16.22 -5.64
C TRP A 164 -11.18 -15.60 -6.01
N GLU A 165 -11.99 -15.36 -4.99
CA GLU A 165 -13.22 -14.58 -5.08
C GLU A 165 -13.20 -13.53 -3.98
N ILE A 166 -13.55 -12.29 -4.31
CA ILE A 166 -13.82 -11.21 -3.35
C ILE A 166 -15.28 -10.81 -3.53
N GLY A 167 -16.01 -10.73 -2.43
CA GLY A 167 -17.43 -10.36 -2.39
C GLY A 167 -17.64 -8.91 -1.97
N GLN A 168 -18.92 -8.55 -1.85
CA GLN A 168 -19.36 -7.21 -1.46
C GLN A 168 -18.51 -6.63 -0.31
N THR A 169 -17.86 -5.50 -0.56
CA THR A 169 -17.00 -4.81 0.39
C THR A 169 -17.75 -3.65 1.03
N ASN A 170 -17.67 -3.51 2.35
CA ASN A 170 -18.33 -2.43 3.08
C ASN A 170 -17.44 -1.85 4.20
N LEU A 171 -17.61 -0.57 4.52
CA LEU A 171 -17.27 -0.04 5.83
C LEU A 171 -18.42 -0.33 6.81
N VAL A 172 -18.10 -0.94 7.94
CA VAL A 172 -19.07 -1.41 8.93
C VAL A 172 -19.39 -0.31 9.92
N CYS A 173 -20.67 -0.02 10.08
CA CYS A 173 -21.15 1.00 10.98
C CYS A 173 -21.04 0.53 12.44
N ALA A 174 -20.39 1.32 13.29
CA ALA A 174 -20.18 0.95 14.69
C ALA A 174 -21.49 0.74 15.47
N ASN A 175 -22.56 1.43 15.06
CA ASN A 175 -23.90 1.32 15.65
C ASN A 175 -24.84 0.39 14.86
N GLY A 176 -24.40 -0.12 13.71
CA GLY A 176 -25.17 -1.00 12.82
C GLY A 176 -25.08 -2.48 13.19
N ALA A 177 -24.16 -2.84 14.10
CA ALA A 177 -24.15 -4.16 14.69
C ALA A 177 -25.30 -4.28 15.70
N GLY A 178 -26.32 -5.08 15.37
CA GLY A 178 -27.08 -5.76 16.42
C GLY A 178 -26.09 -6.31 17.43
N ALA A 179 -26.20 -5.86 18.67
CA ALA A 179 -25.32 -6.27 19.76
C ALA A 179 -25.17 -7.79 19.79
N PRO A 180 -23.99 -8.35 20.14
CA PRO A 180 -23.93 -9.75 20.52
C PRO A 180 -24.84 -9.91 21.75
N SER A 181 -25.98 -10.56 21.58
CA SER A 181 -26.86 -10.91 22.69
C SER A 181 -26.11 -11.90 23.58
N THR A 182 -25.55 -11.41 24.67
CA THR A 182 -25.25 -12.20 25.85
C THR A 182 -26.57 -12.52 26.56
N THR A 183 -27.33 -13.44 25.99
CA THR A 183 -28.44 -14.09 26.69
C THR A 183 -28.04 -15.52 26.98
N SER A 184 -27.64 -15.75 28.23
CA SER A 184 -27.81 -17.07 28.81
C SER A 184 -29.26 -17.48 28.59
N ASN A 185 -29.53 -18.68 28.07
CA ASN A 185 -30.65 -19.48 28.56
C ASN A 185 -30.53 -20.94 28.14
N LYS A 186 -30.74 -21.80 29.16
CA LYS A 186 -31.15 -23.20 29.03
C LYS A 186 -32.43 -23.30 28.20
N GLY A 187 -32.54 -24.38 27.42
CA GLY A 187 -33.82 -25.06 27.16
C GLY A 187 -34.59 -24.68 25.88
N ALA A 188 -34.33 -25.45 24.81
CA ALA A 188 -35.25 -26.13 23.89
C ALA A 188 -36.57 -25.44 23.42
N ILE A 189 -36.77 -25.35 22.09
CA ILE A 189 -37.58 -26.25 21.22
C ILE A 189 -37.64 -25.67 19.78
N VAL A 190 -37.69 -26.61 18.83
CA VAL A 190 -37.62 -26.57 17.36
C VAL A 190 -38.82 -25.87 16.69
N THR A 191 -38.60 -25.17 15.57
CA THR A 191 -39.33 -25.35 14.29
C THR A 191 -38.51 -24.79 13.11
N SER A 192 -38.39 -25.62 12.07
CA SER A 192 -37.50 -25.53 10.92
C SER A 192 -37.89 -24.52 9.84
N SER A 193 -36.92 -23.83 9.24
CA SER A 193 -36.84 -23.65 7.77
C SER A 193 -35.43 -23.23 7.34
N SER A 194 -34.75 -24.17 6.69
CA SER A 194 -33.61 -24.08 5.76
C SER A 194 -32.89 -22.73 5.60
N ALA A 195 -31.73 -22.59 6.24
CA ALA A 195 -30.65 -21.74 5.78
C ALA A 195 -29.30 -22.37 6.13
N THR A 196 -28.46 -22.53 5.11
CA THR A 196 -27.12 -23.12 5.13
C THR A 196 -26.23 -22.54 6.24
N ASN A 197 -25.60 -23.43 7.00
CA ASN A 197 -24.64 -23.14 8.06
C ASN A 197 -23.50 -22.23 7.56
N LEU A 198 -23.51 -20.95 7.92
CA LEU A 198 -22.33 -20.09 7.87
C LEU A 198 -21.56 -20.28 9.18
N ARG A 199 -20.39 -20.91 9.10
CA ARG A 199 -19.45 -20.99 10.21
C ARG A 199 -18.68 -19.67 10.28
N THR A 200 -18.93 -18.88 11.31
CA THR A 200 -18.09 -17.74 11.68
C THR A 200 -16.79 -18.29 12.29
N ALA A 201 -15.75 -18.43 11.48
CA ALA A 201 -14.40 -18.68 11.96
C ALA A 201 -13.70 -17.33 12.15
N THR A 202 -13.25 -17.03 13.36
CA THR A 202 -12.42 -15.86 13.64
C THR A 202 -10.98 -16.16 13.20
N PRO A 203 -10.45 -15.56 12.11
CA PRO A 203 -9.07 -15.77 11.73
C PRO A 203 -8.14 -15.15 12.77
N SER A 204 -7.01 -15.81 13.04
CA SER A 204 -5.96 -15.28 13.91
C SER A 204 -5.21 -14.17 13.17
N ILE A 205 -5.50 -12.91 13.50
CA ILE A 205 -4.80 -11.74 12.99
C ILE A 205 -3.43 -11.69 13.67
N THR A 206 -2.37 -12.05 12.93
CA THR A 206 -0.99 -11.87 13.39
C THR A 206 -0.44 -10.66 12.66
N SER A 207 -0.36 -9.52 13.35
CA SER A 207 0.36 -8.36 12.84
C SER A 207 1.85 -8.67 12.92
N LYS A 208 2.48 -9.02 11.80
CA LYS A 208 3.92 -9.13 11.69
C LYS A 208 4.45 -7.80 11.17
N VAL A 209 5.10 -7.05 12.05
CA VAL A 209 6.16 -6.15 11.62
C VAL A 209 7.28 -7.06 11.13
N LEU A 210 7.51 -7.13 9.81
CA LEU A 210 8.76 -7.67 9.31
C LEU A 210 9.85 -6.66 9.68
N THR A 211 10.46 -6.86 10.84
CA THR A 211 11.77 -6.30 11.13
C THR A 211 12.77 -7.01 10.22
N SER A 212 13.06 -6.40 9.07
CA SER A 212 14.35 -6.57 8.43
C SER A 212 15.40 -6.27 9.50
N SER A 213 16.19 -7.26 9.88
CA SER A 213 17.30 -7.08 10.80
C SER A 213 18.35 -6.20 10.14
N VAL A 214 18.18 -4.88 10.22
CA VAL A 214 19.29 -3.94 10.18
C VAL A 214 19.72 -3.69 11.60
N SER A 215 20.99 -3.96 11.84
CA SER A 215 21.68 -3.87 13.12
C SER A 215 21.34 -2.56 13.84
N ALA A 216 21.18 -2.72 15.16
CA ALA A 216 20.93 -1.72 16.20
C ALA A 216 21.15 -0.24 15.84
N SER A 217 20.18 0.58 16.25
CA SER A 217 20.30 2.03 16.44
C SER A 217 21.66 2.39 17.03
N ALA A 218 22.51 2.98 16.21
CA ALA A 218 23.80 3.48 16.65
C ALA A 218 23.61 4.64 17.66
N PRO A 219 24.52 4.81 18.63
CA PRO A 219 24.40 5.85 19.64
C PRO A 219 24.35 7.26 19.03
N ALA A 220 23.74 8.21 19.74
CA ALA A 220 23.69 9.62 19.35
C ALA A 220 25.11 10.14 19.05
N GLY A 221 25.34 10.54 17.80
CA GLY A 221 26.66 10.93 17.26
C GLY A 221 27.17 10.04 16.12
N ALA A 222 26.51 8.93 15.81
CA ALA A 222 26.84 8.06 14.67
C ALA A 222 26.00 8.40 13.43
N CYS A 223 26.67 8.49 12.27
CA CYS A 223 26.02 8.66 10.96
C CYS A 223 25.05 7.50 10.68
N THR A 224 23.76 7.79 10.49
CA THR A 224 22.76 6.80 10.08
C THR A 224 22.55 6.87 8.57
N ASN A 225 22.49 5.71 7.91
CA ASN A 225 22.16 5.66 6.48
C ASN A 225 20.75 6.20 6.23
N LEU A 226 20.59 6.99 5.16
CA LEU A 226 19.29 7.38 4.64
C LEU A 226 18.80 6.30 3.66
N LEU A 227 17.64 5.72 3.94
CA LEU A 227 17.00 4.78 3.03
C LEU A 227 16.39 5.55 1.85
N VAL A 228 17.00 5.41 0.68
CA VAL A 228 16.53 6.02 -0.57
C VAL A 228 15.48 5.12 -1.23
N ASP A 229 15.88 3.87 -1.50
CA ASP A 229 15.05 2.84 -2.10
C ASP A 229 15.11 1.57 -1.27
N ASP A 230 13.95 0.96 -1.07
CA ASP A 230 13.83 -0.38 -0.48
C ASP A 230 13.23 -1.40 -1.46
N PHE A 231 12.86 -0.97 -2.68
CA PHE A 231 12.11 -1.72 -3.68
C PHE A 231 11.04 -2.67 -3.08
N ALA A 232 10.24 -2.17 -2.15
CA ALA A 232 9.29 -2.98 -1.39
C ALA A 232 8.14 -3.55 -2.23
N SER A 233 7.74 -2.88 -3.32
CA SER A 233 6.57 -3.28 -4.11
C SER A 233 6.71 -2.92 -5.59
N GLN A 234 6.17 -3.80 -6.43
CA GLN A 234 6.04 -3.61 -7.88
C GLN A 234 5.20 -2.37 -8.21
N SER A 235 4.03 -2.21 -7.57
CA SER A 235 3.09 -1.12 -7.84
C SER A 235 3.71 0.25 -7.52
N ARG A 236 4.56 0.30 -6.50
CA ARG A 236 5.26 1.53 -6.14
C ARG A 236 6.18 2.05 -7.25
N LEU A 237 6.74 1.15 -8.04
CA LEU A 237 7.73 1.45 -9.07
C LEU A 237 7.12 1.58 -10.47
N THR A 238 6.02 0.89 -10.77
CA THR A 238 5.43 0.88 -12.12
C THR A 238 4.08 1.60 -12.24
N PHE A 239 3.52 2.07 -11.13
CA PHE A 239 2.23 2.78 -11.11
C PHE A 239 2.28 4.06 -10.29
N LEU A 240 2.86 3.99 -9.08
CA LEU A 240 2.94 5.14 -8.19
C LEU A 240 4.22 5.96 -8.37
N PHE A 241 5.23 5.34 -8.99
CA PHE A 241 6.51 5.93 -9.36
C PHE A 241 7.25 6.63 -8.22
N TYR A 242 7.37 6.02 -7.02
CA TYR A 242 8.10 6.64 -5.91
C TYR A 242 9.01 5.69 -5.11
N ASN A 243 10.03 6.25 -4.45
CA ASN A 243 11.00 5.55 -3.59
C ASN A 243 10.65 5.65 -2.10
N ALA A 244 11.50 5.12 -1.21
CA ALA A 244 11.24 5.16 0.24
C ALA A 244 11.22 6.60 0.83
N MET A 245 11.77 7.58 0.09
CA MET A 245 11.72 9.01 0.42
C MET A 245 10.49 9.72 -0.16
N LEU A 246 9.56 8.99 -0.79
CA LEU A 246 8.40 9.54 -1.52
C LEU A 246 8.79 10.46 -2.68
N GLN A 247 9.96 10.21 -3.27
CA GLN A 247 10.47 10.93 -4.43
C GLN A 247 10.33 10.06 -5.68
N PRO A 248 10.22 10.65 -6.89
CA PRO A 248 10.03 9.88 -8.09
C PRO A 248 11.11 8.81 -8.32
N SER A 249 10.70 7.58 -8.62
CA SER A 249 11.61 6.50 -9.01
C SER A 249 10.91 5.51 -9.93
N SER A 250 11.52 5.27 -11.08
CA SER A 250 10.98 4.45 -12.16
C SER A 250 12.05 4.17 -13.23
N ASP A 251 11.71 3.33 -14.20
CA ASP A 251 12.22 3.47 -15.56
C ASP A 251 11.38 4.50 -16.31
N ASP A 252 11.97 5.20 -17.26
CA ASP A 252 11.26 6.15 -18.14
C ASP A 252 10.67 5.46 -19.40
N GLY A 253 10.48 4.14 -19.35
CA GLY A 253 10.08 3.33 -20.50
C GLY A 253 11.24 2.95 -21.44
N THR A 254 12.47 3.36 -21.14
CA THR A 254 13.66 2.93 -21.91
C THR A 254 14.09 1.50 -21.59
N MET A 255 13.63 0.89 -20.49
CA MET A 255 13.94 -0.50 -20.17
C MET A 255 13.22 -1.46 -21.13
N SER A 256 13.88 -2.54 -21.52
CA SER A 256 13.27 -3.60 -22.32
C SER A 256 12.32 -4.44 -21.45
N PRO A 257 11.24 -4.98 -22.04
CA PRO A 257 10.40 -5.95 -21.35
C PRO A 257 11.21 -7.15 -20.85
N VAL A 258 10.85 -7.65 -19.67
CA VAL A 258 11.52 -8.83 -19.12
C VAL A 258 11.10 -10.08 -19.90
N ALA A 259 12.09 -10.76 -20.49
CA ALA A 259 11.87 -11.95 -21.31
C ALA A 259 11.25 -13.12 -20.52
N GLY A 260 10.42 -13.92 -21.18
CA GLY A 260 9.78 -15.10 -20.57
C GLY A 260 8.52 -14.79 -19.75
N ARG A 261 8.04 -13.55 -19.76
CA ARG A 261 6.76 -13.15 -19.19
C ARG A 261 5.64 -13.15 -20.23
N VAL A 262 4.43 -13.49 -19.80
CA VAL A 262 3.20 -13.42 -20.61
C VAL A 262 2.72 -11.98 -20.78
N ASP A 263 3.04 -11.08 -19.85
CA ASP A 263 2.89 -9.63 -19.98
C ASP A 263 4.17 -9.03 -20.58
N THR A 264 4.19 -8.95 -21.90
CA THR A 264 5.33 -8.47 -22.71
C THR A 264 5.57 -6.96 -22.61
N ALA A 265 4.86 -6.24 -21.73
CA ALA A 265 4.99 -4.80 -21.54
C ALA A 265 5.77 -4.42 -20.27
N THR A 266 5.96 -5.34 -19.32
CA THR A 266 6.57 -5.01 -18.03
C THR A 266 8.10 -4.95 -18.15
N SER A 267 8.64 -3.75 -17.97
CA SER A 267 10.08 -3.43 -18.12
C SER A 267 10.91 -3.69 -16.85
N VAL A 268 10.27 -3.85 -15.69
CA VAL A 268 10.94 -4.06 -14.39
C VAL A 268 10.19 -5.08 -13.52
N ILE A 269 10.92 -5.89 -12.75
CA ILE A 269 10.33 -6.83 -11.78
C ILE A 269 10.79 -6.50 -10.37
N VAL A 270 9.86 -6.35 -9.44
CA VAL A 270 10.16 -6.19 -8.02
C VAL A 270 9.88 -7.50 -7.28
N ALA A 271 10.89 -8.01 -6.58
CA ALA A 271 10.79 -9.17 -5.70
C ALA A 271 11.87 -9.13 -4.63
N ASN A 272 11.54 -9.53 -3.40
CA ASN A 272 12.50 -9.61 -2.27
C ASN A 272 13.35 -8.33 -2.10
N ASN A 273 12.72 -7.16 -2.16
CA ASN A 273 13.40 -5.85 -2.05
C ASN A 273 14.47 -5.61 -3.13
N HIS A 274 14.36 -6.28 -4.28
CA HIS A 274 15.21 -6.07 -5.46
C HIS A 274 14.37 -5.70 -6.66
N VAL A 275 14.90 -4.80 -7.48
CA VAL A 275 14.41 -4.54 -8.83
C VAL A 275 15.28 -5.28 -9.84
N THR A 276 14.66 -6.06 -10.71
CA THR A 276 15.30 -6.68 -11.87
C THR A 276 15.01 -5.83 -13.10
N LEU A 277 16.08 -5.38 -13.75
CA LEU A 277 16.04 -4.50 -14.90
C LEU A 277 16.55 -5.25 -16.14
N THR A 278 15.90 -5.05 -17.28
CA THR A 278 16.40 -5.56 -18.57
C THR A 278 16.74 -4.36 -19.46
N SER A 279 18.02 -4.07 -19.64
CA SER A 279 18.43 -2.96 -20.50
C SER A 279 18.27 -3.31 -21.98
N ARG A 280 17.98 -2.31 -22.80
CA ARG A 280 18.08 -2.39 -24.27
C ARG A 280 19.52 -2.66 -24.68
N ALA A 281 19.67 -3.34 -25.83
CA ALA A 281 20.97 -3.72 -26.36
C ALA A 281 21.85 -2.53 -26.77
N ASP A 282 21.24 -1.36 -27.03
CA ASP A 282 21.94 -0.12 -27.42
C ASP A 282 22.48 0.68 -26.23
N GLY A 283 22.20 0.25 -24.99
CA GLY A 283 22.65 0.93 -23.77
C GLY A 283 21.87 2.22 -23.45
N SER A 284 20.75 2.49 -24.13
CA SER A 284 19.94 3.70 -23.91
C SER A 284 19.02 3.62 -22.67
N SER A 285 19.00 2.49 -21.97
CA SER A 285 18.12 2.28 -20.82
C SER A 285 18.68 2.84 -19.53
N TYR A 286 17.83 3.47 -18.72
CA TYR A 286 18.18 3.82 -17.36
C TYR A 286 17.02 3.60 -16.37
N TRP A 287 17.40 3.46 -15.11
CA TRP A 287 16.52 3.52 -13.96
C TRP A 287 16.89 4.76 -13.17
N PHE A 288 15.92 5.53 -12.71
CA PHE A 288 16.18 6.72 -11.91
C PHE A 288 15.55 6.61 -10.52
N THR A 289 16.19 7.29 -9.56
CA THR A 289 15.65 7.53 -8.24
C THR A 289 15.99 8.95 -7.83
N MET A 290 14.96 9.73 -7.50
CA MET A 290 15.12 11.12 -7.08
C MET A 290 15.39 11.17 -5.58
N LEU A 291 16.31 12.04 -5.15
CA LEU A 291 16.63 12.23 -3.73
C LEU A 291 15.94 13.45 -3.12
N GLY A 292 15.19 14.20 -3.94
CA GLY A 292 14.66 15.52 -3.57
C GLY A 292 15.77 16.54 -3.31
N CYS A 293 15.47 17.57 -2.51
CA CYS A 293 16.44 18.57 -2.05
C CYS A 293 17.29 18.03 -0.88
N LEU A 294 18.08 16.97 -1.14
CA LEU A 294 18.90 16.35 -0.12
C LEU A 294 20.26 17.04 0.01
N LYS A 295 20.50 17.68 1.16
CA LYS A 295 21.85 18.17 1.51
C LYS A 295 22.73 17.02 2.00
N ALA A 296 23.51 16.44 1.09
CA ALA A 296 24.39 15.33 1.42
C ALA A 296 25.79 15.75 1.92
N THR A 297 26.24 16.98 1.59
CA THR A 297 27.57 17.50 1.95
C THR A 297 27.79 17.51 3.46
N SER A 298 28.90 16.90 3.89
CA SER A 298 29.29 16.75 5.30
C SER A 298 28.29 15.94 6.15
N VAL A 299 27.34 15.23 5.52
CA VAL A 299 26.37 14.35 6.19
C VAL A 299 26.61 12.90 5.80
N TYR A 300 26.73 12.61 4.50
CA TYR A 300 26.92 11.25 3.99
C TYR A 300 28.24 11.12 3.20
N GLY A 301 28.84 9.92 3.20
CA GLY A 301 30.09 9.63 2.49
C GLY A 301 29.92 9.16 1.04
N GLY A 302 28.70 8.77 0.65
CA GLY A 302 28.38 8.25 -0.67
C GLY A 302 27.02 7.56 -0.73
N ILE A 303 26.73 6.95 -1.86
CA ILE A 303 25.53 6.12 -2.09
C ILE A 303 25.95 4.65 -2.06
N GLY A 304 25.18 3.80 -1.39
CA GLY A 304 25.44 2.36 -1.33
C GLY A 304 24.25 1.56 -1.84
N MET A 305 24.50 0.50 -2.60
CA MET A 305 23.46 -0.38 -3.14
C MET A 305 24.00 -1.80 -3.38
N THR A 306 23.14 -2.81 -3.28
CA THR A 306 23.45 -4.18 -3.70
C THR A 306 23.12 -4.36 -5.18
N ILE A 307 24.04 -4.95 -5.94
CA ILE A 307 23.84 -5.22 -7.37
C ILE A 307 24.29 -6.65 -7.66
N LYS A 308 23.47 -7.36 -8.43
CA LYS A 308 23.83 -8.60 -9.11
C LYS A 308 23.74 -8.38 -10.61
N ALA A 309 24.87 -8.48 -11.30
CA ALA A 309 24.93 -8.34 -12.75
C ALA A 309 25.85 -9.40 -13.36
N ALA A 310 25.62 -9.73 -14.64
CA ALA A 310 26.40 -10.72 -15.37
C ALA A 310 27.89 -10.33 -15.42
N LYS A 311 28.74 -11.34 -15.59
CA LYS A 311 30.18 -11.11 -15.67
C LYS A 311 30.51 -10.18 -16.84
N GLY A 312 31.27 -9.12 -16.57
CA GLY A 312 31.70 -8.16 -17.57
C GLY A 312 30.69 -7.07 -17.94
N THR A 313 29.55 -7.00 -17.24
CA THR A 313 28.63 -5.85 -17.34
C THR A 313 29.36 -4.54 -17.09
N LYS A 314 28.95 -3.47 -17.78
CA LYS A 314 29.36 -2.09 -17.52
C LYS A 314 28.13 -1.29 -17.13
N LEU A 315 28.26 -0.40 -16.16
CA LEU A 315 27.18 0.46 -15.70
C LEU A 315 27.64 1.92 -15.74
N GLY A 316 26.81 2.80 -16.29
CA GLY A 316 26.95 4.25 -16.15
C GLY A 316 26.06 4.75 -15.03
N ILE A 317 26.53 5.74 -14.29
CA ILE A 317 25.81 6.37 -13.18
C ILE A 317 25.86 7.88 -13.41
N GLU A 318 24.70 8.50 -13.54
CA GLU A 318 24.56 9.94 -13.58
C GLU A 318 24.06 10.42 -12.20
N LEU A 319 24.79 11.34 -11.58
CA LEU A 319 24.32 12.06 -10.41
C LEU A 319 23.94 13.49 -10.81
N GLN A 320 22.69 13.86 -10.53
CA GLN A 320 22.19 15.21 -10.74
C GLN A 320 22.28 16.02 -9.44
N THR A 321 22.91 17.19 -9.50
CA THR A 321 23.08 18.08 -8.34
C THR A 321 22.57 19.49 -8.62
N SER A 322 22.06 20.16 -7.59
CA SER A 322 21.56 21.53 -7.68
C SER A 322 21.90 22.31 -6.42
N ARG A 323 22.46 23.51 -6.56
CA ARG A 323 22.81 24.38 -5.41
C ARG A 323 21.58 25.05 -4.79
N THR A 324 20.51 25.22 -5.57
CA THR A 324 19.28 25.92 -5.18
C THR A 324 18.11 24.96 -4.97
N CYS A 325 18.34 23.65 -5.12
CA CYS A 325 17.29 22.63 -5.13
C CYS A 325 16.22 22.83 -6.21
N ASP A 326 16.59 23.52 -7.30
CA ASP A 326 15.81 23.56 -8.52
C ASP A 326 16.15 22.33 -9.38
N SER A 327 15.12 21.69 -9.94
CA SER A 327 15.22 20.60 -10.91
C SER A 327 15.40 21.11 -12.35
N ASN A 328 15.26 22.42 -12.59
CA ASN A 328 15.50 23.03 -13.89
C ASN A 328 17.01 23.25 -14.06
N ASN A 329 17.64 22.47 -14.95
CA ASN A 329 19.07 22.50 -15.26
C ASN A 329 19.99 22.06 -14.10
N PRO A 330 19.87 20.81 -13.62
CA PRO A 330 20.83 20.28 -12.67
C PRO A 330 22.21 20.17 -13.31
N THR A 331 23.26 20.21 -12.47
CA THR A 331 24.59 19.79 -12.90
C THR A 331 24.61 18.27 -12.95
N LEU A 332 24.83 17.73 -14.15
CA LEU A 332 24.96 16.30 -14.43
C LEU A 332 26.40 15.87 -14.21
N ILE A 333 26.59 14.76 -13.51
CA ILE A 333 27.92 14.20 -13.25
C ILE A 333 27.88 12.71 -13.53
N ASP A 334 28.54 12.30 -14.60
CA ASP A 334 28.63 10.91 -15.02
C ASP A 334 29.88 10.24 -14.48
N VAL A 335 29.71 9.04 -13.93
CA VAL A 335 30.79 8.11 -13.59
C VAL A 335 30.46 6.73 -14.11
N SER A 336 31.46 5.98 -14.54
CA SER A 336 31.28 4.58 -14.94
C SER A 336 31.62 3.63 -13.81
N SER A 337 31.14 2.40 -13.91
CA SER A 337 31.55 1.29 -13.04
C SER A 337 33.08 1.08 -13.07
N ALA A 338 33.77 1.45 -14.16
CA ALA A 338 35.23 1.38 -14.23
C ALA A 338 35.90 2.48 -13.39
N ASP A 339 35.38 3.71 -13.42
CA ASP A 339 35.89 4.84 -12.61
C ASP A 339 35.71 4.59 -11.10
N LEU A 340 34.68 3.81 -10.76
CA LEU A 340 34.38 3.35 -9.41
C LEU A 340 35.07 2.03 -9.03
N GLU A 341 35.86 1.44 -9.94
CA GLU A 341 36.59 0.18 -9.73
C GLU A 341 35.65 -1.02 -9.45
N TRP A 342 34.40 -0.96 -9.92
CA TRP A 342 33.42 -2.03 -9.79
C TRP A 342 33.65 -3.10 -10.86
N THR A 343 33.62 -4.36 -10.41
CA THR A 343 33.59 -5.53 -11.29
C THR A 343 32.37 -6.38 -10.98
N PHE A 344 31.68 -6.83 -12.01
CA PHE A 344 30.57 -7.77 -11.90
C PHE A 344 31.01 -9.16 -12.35
N ASP A 345 30.65 -10.19 -11.60
CA ASP A 345 31.01 -11.59 -11.84
C ASP A 345 29.81 -12.55 -11.84
N GLY A 346 28.59 -12.02 -11.79
CA GLY A 346 27.35 -12.80 -11.66
C GLY A 346 26.86 -12.97 -10.23
N THR A 347 27.66 -12.62 -9.22
CA THR A 347 27.25 -12.65 -7.80
C THR A 347 26.72 -11.30 -7.34
N GLU A 348 25.86 -11.32 -6.33
CA GLU A 348 25.38 -10.10 -5.70
C GLU A 348 26.44 -9.55 -4.75
N LYS A 349 26.75 -8.26 -4.85
CA LYS A 349 27.71 -7.57 -3.99
C LYS A 349 27.19 -6.20 -3.61
N PHE A 350 27.66 -5.69 -2.47
CA PHE A 350 27.44 -4.31 -2.07
C PHE A 350 28.46 -3.41 -2.77
N TYR A 351 27.96 -2.40 -3.46
CA TYR A 351 28.74 -1.41 -4.19
C TYR A 351 28.49 -0.02 -3.63
N THR A 352 29.50 0.84 -3.69
CA THR A 352 29.44 2.21 -3.18
C THR A 352 29.90 3.19 -4.23
N ILE A 353 29.19 4.32 -4.33
CA ILE A 353 29.57 5.51 -5.09
C ILE A 353 30.06 6.54 -4.07
N PRO A 354 31.37 6.63 -3.80
CA PRO A 354 31.89 7.58 -2.84
C PRO A 354 31.77 9.00 -3.39
N PHE A 355 31.25 9.95 -2.61
CA PHE A 355 31.17 11.34 -3.06
C PHE A 355 32.55 11.96 -3.32
N SER A 356 33.63 11.38 -2.78
CA SER A 356 35.00 11.78 -3.10
C SER A 356 35.44 11.45 -4.53
N LYS A 357 34.76 10.52 -5.20
CA LYS A 357 35.00 10.14 -6.60
C LYS A 357 34.13 10.96 -7.58
N ILE A 358 33.23 11.79 -7.06
CA ILE A 358 32.37 12.68 -7.83
C ILE A 358 33.03 14.08 -7.88
N PRO A 359 33.35 14.62 -9.07
CA PRO A 359 33.86 15.98 -9.20
C PRO A 359 32.97 16.99 -8.46
N ARG A 360 33.56 17.87 -7.64
CA ARG A 360 32.79 18.90 -6.93
C ARG A 360 32.26 19.92 -7.94
N SER A 361 30.95 20.18 -7.91
CA SER A 361 30.27 21.19 -8.72
C SER A 361 30.13 22.55 -8.04
#